data_AF-A0A4U9HB27-F1
#
_entry.id   AF-A0A4U9HB27-F1
#
_cell.length_a   1.000
_cell.length_b   1.000
_cell.length_c   1.000
_cell.angle_alpha   90.00
_cell.angle_beta   90.00
_cell.angle_gamma   90.00
#
_symmetry.space_group_name_H-M   'P 1'
#
loop_
_entity.id
_entity.type
_entity.pdbx_description
1 polymer ?
#
loop_
_entity_poly.entity_id
_entity_poly.type
_entity_poly.pdbx_seq_one_letter_code
_entity_poly.pdbx_strand_id
1 'polypeptide(L)'
;MPEGPEIRRAADQLAAAILNQPLCDVWFAFPRLQHYQRELIGERVIAIEPRGKALLTHFSNGLTMYSHNQLYGVWKVAAAGESPATKRELRVRLETAQQAILLYSASDITLGPRGEIEQHPFLQRIGPDVLDERLMPQQVAERLLSPPFRRRQLGACCWTRLFWPGWATICGRKFSGRRSWRRSTGRRS
;
A
#
# COMPACT_ATOMS: atom_id res chain seq x y z
N MET A 1 -11.50 7.37 2.24
CA MET A 1 -10.41 6.37 2.25
C MET A 1 -9.41 6.80 1.21
N PRO A 2 -8.10 6.86 1.53
CA PRO A 2 -7.12 7.22 0.53
C PRO A 2 -7.07 6.19 -0.61
N GLU A 3 -7.06 6.68 -1.85
CA GLU A 3 -6.98 5.86 -3.08
C GLU A 3 -5.53 5.67 -3.53
N GLY A 4 -5.28 4.80 -4.51
CA GLY A 4 -3.92 4.42 -4.97
C GLY A 4 -2.95 5.60 -5.19
N PRO A 5 -3.33 6.68 -5.90
CA PRO A 5 -2.47 7.85 -6.07
C PRO A 5 -2.12 8.58 -4.77
N GLU A 6 -3.03 8.58 -3.80
CA GLU A 6 -2.81 9.20 -2.48
C GLU A 6 -1.88 8.32 -1.63
N ILE A 7 -2.01 7.00 -1.73
CA ILE A 7 -1.10 6.05 -1.08
C ILE A 7 0.32 6.16 -1.65
N ARG A 8 0.48 6.32 -2.98
CA ARG A 8 1.80 6.53 -3.58
C ARG A 8 2.45 7.82 -3.09
N ARG A 9 1.70 8.93 -3.08
CA ARG A 9 2.20 10.21 -2.54
C ARG A 9 2.59 10.09 -1.07
N ALA A 10 1.81 9.38 -0.27
CA ALA A 10 2.15 9.13 1.12
C ALA A 10 3.45 8.30 1.22
N ALA A 11 3.60 7.25 0.42
CA ALA A 11 4.83 6.45 0.38
C ALA A 11 6.05 7.30 0.01
N ASP A 12 5.95 8.17 -1.00
CA ASP A 12 7.04 9.05 -1.43
C ASP A 12 7.42 10.06 -0.32
N GLN A 13 6.42 10.64 0.39
CA GLN A 13 6.66 11.53 1.53
C GLN A 13 7.34 10.82 2.70
N LEU A 14 6.94 9.60 3.00
CA LEU A 14 7.54 8.80 4.07
C LEU A 14 8.97 8.38 3.71
N ALA A 15 9.19 7.99 2.45
CA ALA A 15 10.50 7.63 1.94
C ALA A 15 11.46 8.82 2.04
N ALA A 16 11.03 10.01 1.63
CA ALA A 16 11.83 11.22 1.75
C ALA A 16 12.22 11.55 3.21
N ALA A 17 11.39 11.18 4.18
CA ALA A 17 11.63 11.48 5.60
C ALA A 17 12.69 10.59 6.25
N ILE A 18 12.68 9.27 5.98
CA ILE A 18 13.44 8.31 6.80
C ILE A 18 14.28 7.29 6.01
N LEU A 19 14.19 7.26 4.68
CA LEU A 19 14.84 6.21 3.89
C LEU A 19 16.38 6.27 4.03
N ASN A 20 16.99 5.09 4.17
CA ASN A 20 18.43 4.87 4.38
C ASN A 20 19.03 5.52 5.65
N GLN A 21 18.20 6.03 6.56
CA GLN A 21 18.65 6.56 7.84
C GLN A 21 18.48 5.51 8.95
N PRO A 22 19.43 5.42 9.91
CA PRO A 22 19.32 4.49 11.03
C PRO A 22 18.16 4.89 11.94
N LEU A 23 17.37 3.90 12.36
CA LEU A 23 16.28 4.10 13.30
C LEU A 23 16.85 4.23 14.72
N CYS A 24 16.60 5.39 15.34
CA CYS A 24 17.00 5.70 16.70
C CYS A 24 15.93 5.32 17.73
N ASP A 25 14.65 5.34 17.33
CA ASP A 25 13.54 4.87 18.14
C ASP A 25 12.49 4.15 17.28
N VAL A 26 11.91 3.11 17.84
CA VAL A 26 10.89 2.27 17.20
C VAL A 26 9.87 1.86 18.25
N TRP A 27 8.61 2.17 17.96
CA TRP A 27 7.51 1.87 18.88
C TRP A 27 6.30 1.29 18.15
N PHE A 28 5.71 0.25 18.72
CA PHE A 28 4.49 -0.39 18.24
C PHE A 28 3.43 -0.47 19.34
N ALA A 29 2.19 -0.14 19.00
CA ALA A 29 1.06 -0.24 19.94
C ALA A 29 0.66 -1.70 20.22
N PHE A 30 0.87 -2.61 19.26
CA PHE A 30 0.38 -3.99 19.38
C PHE A 30 1.40 -4.87 20.11
N PRO A 31 1.01 -5.60 21.18
CA PRO A 31 1.93 -6.46 21.94
C PRO A 31 2.71 -7.45 21.08
N ARG A 32 2.04 -8.06 20.08
CA ARG A 32 2.66 -9.02 19.14
C ARG A 32 3.78 -8.44 18.26
N LEU A 33 3.95 -7.12 18.24
CA LEU A 33 4.98 -6.45 17.45
C LEU A 33 6.09 -5.85 18.32
N GLN A 34 5.92 -5.83 19.65
CA GLN A 34 6.85 -5.15 20.55
C GLN A 34 8.23 -5.79 20.57
N HIS A 35 8.33 -7.11 20.35
CA HIS A 35 9.64 -7.79 20.30
C HIS A 35 10.51 -7.29 19.15
N TYR A 36 9.92 -6.90 18.02
CA TYR A 36 10.64 -6.33 16.88
C TYR A 36 11.21 -4.94 17.14
N GLN A 37 10.77 -4.22 18.18
CA GLN A 37 11.27 -2.87 18.45
C GLN A 37 12.79 -2.88 18.61
N ARG A 38 13.31 -3.81 19.43
CA ARG A 38 14.75 -3.93 19.69
C ARG A 38 15.52 -4.38 18.45
N GLU A 39 14.92 -5.23 17.62
CA GLU A 39 15.54 -5.75 16.39
C GLU A 39 15.65 -4.68 15.29
N LEU A 40 14.86 -3.62 15.35
CA LEU A 40 14.82 -2.55 14.35
C LEU A 40 15.62 -1.31 14.74
N ILE A 41 16.05 -1.19 16.00
CA ILE A 41 16.95 -0.10 16.41
C ILE A 41 18.29 -0.26 15.70
N GLY A 42 18.79 0.82 15.08
CA GLY A 42 20.00 0.84 14.28
C GLY A 42 19.83 0.36 12.83
N GLU A 43 18.74 -0.37 12.55
CA GLU A 43 18.38 -0.76 11.19
C GLU A 43 17.83 0.42 10.39
N ARG A 44 17.75 0.27 9.07
CA ARG A 44 17.32 1.30 8.13
C ARG A 44 16.07 0.87 7.39
N VAL A 45 15.19 1.82 7.09
CA VAL A 45 14.17 1.60 6.06
C VAL A 45 14.81 1.75 4.69
N ILE A 46 14.84 0.67 3.92
CA ILE A 46 15.49 0.62 2.60
C ILE A 46 14.52 0.95 1.45
N ALA A 47 13.24 0.69 1.64
CA ALA A 47 12.21 0.97 0.65
C ALA A 47 10.83 1.06 1.31
N ILE A 48 9.97 1.91 0.73
CA ILE A 48 8.55 1.99 1.06
C ILE A 48 7.75 1.75 -0.21
N GLU A 49 7.14 0.57 -0.32
CA GLU A 49 6.48 0.09 -1.51
C GLU A 49 4.95 0.13 -1.33
N PRO A 50 4.23 0.97 -2.08
CA PRO A 50 2.77 0.93 -2.10
C PRO A 50 2.30 -0.26 -2.94
N ARG A 51 1.37 -1.02 -2.40
CA ARG A 51 0.70 -2.14 -3.07
C ARG A 51 -0.80 -1.94 -2.99
N GLY A 52 -1.35 -1.22 -3.97
CA GLY A 52 -2.75 -0.84 -4.01
C GLY A 52 -3.16 0.08 -2.85
N LYS A 53 -3.72 -0.51 -1.78
CA LYS A 53 -4.14 0.23 -0.56
C LYS A 53 -3.31 -0.14 0.68
N ALA A 54 -2.36 -1.05 0.52
CA ALA A 54 -1.38 -1.40 1.52
C ALA A 54 -0.06 -0.68 1.25
N LEU A 55 0.75 -0.56 2.29
CA LEU A 55 2.09 0.01 2.24
C LEU A 55 3.04 -0.99 2.92
N LEU A 56 4.06 -1.40 2.18
CA LEU A 56 5.11 -2.29 2.64
C LEU A 56 6.35 -1.44 2.98
N THR A 57 6.79 -1.49 4.23
CA THR A 57 8.02 -0.85 4.68
C THR A 57 9.09 -1.91 4.82
N HIS A 58 10.12 -1.86 3.99
CA HIS A 58 11.21 -2.82 3.97
C HIS A 58 12.38 -2.31 4.82
N PHE A 59 12.92 -3.20 5.66
CA PHE A 59 14.05 -2.91 6.54
C PHE A 59 15.33 -3.59 6.06
N SER A 60 16.50 -3.06 6.45
CA SER A 60 17.81 -3.59 6.05
C SER A 60 18.10 -5.00 6.57
N ASN A 61 17.51 -5.40 7.69
CA ASN A 61 17.63 -6.76 8.25
C ASN A 61 16.75 -7.82 7.55
N GLY A 62 16.10 -7.49 6.44
CA GLY A 62 15.26 -8.42 5.68
C GLY A 62 13.82 -8.54 6.18
N LEU A 63 13.47 -7.83 7.26
CA LEU A 63 12.08 -7.71 7.71
C LEU A 63 11.29 -6.77 6.79
N THR A 64 9.98 -6.99 6.74
CA THR A 64 9.04 -6.11 6.08
C THR A 64 7.84 -5.90 6.98
N MET A 65 7.42 -4.65 7.14
CA MET A 65 6.16 -4.30 7.79
C MET A 65 5.10 -4.05 6.73
N TYR A 66 4.02 -4.81 6.79
CA TYR A 66 2.80 -4.51 6.06
C TYR A 66 1.89 -3.63 6.92
N SER A 67 1.36 -2.57 6.31
CA SER A 67 0.34 -1.73 6.92
C SER A 67 -0.78 -1.46 5.92
N HIS A 68 -2.03 -1.52 6.39
CA HIS A 68 -3.19 -1.15 5.58
C HIS A 68 -4.02 -0.09 6.30
N ASN A 69 -4.15 1.09 5.66
CA ASN A 69 -4.78 2.25 6.29
C ASN A 69 -6.30 2.08 6.50
N GLN A 70 -6.95 1.13 5.81
CA GLN A 70 -8.39 0.91 5.92
C GLN A 70 -9.15 2.26 5.80
N LEU A 71 -10.15 2.53 6.66
CA LEU A 71 -10.91 3.77 6.63
C LEU A 71 -10.24 4.92 7.38
N TYR A 72 -9.49 4.64 8.45
CA TYR A 72 -9.06 5.64 9.44
C TYR A 72 -7.55 5.80 9.57
N GLY A 73 -6.77 4.86 9.04
CA GLY A 73 -5.32 4.88 9.07
C GLY A 73 -4.75 6.11 8.37
N VAL A 74 -3.81 6.79 9.03
CA VAL A 74 -3.09 7.91 8.42
C VAL A 74 -1.63 7.87 8.84
N TRP A 75 -0.77 8.08 7.86
CA TRP A 75 0.65 8.33 8.07
C TRP A 75 0.91 9.83 8.21
N LYS A 76 1.80 10.20 9.12
CA LYS A 76 2.28 11.57 9.30
C LYS A 76 3.80 11.56 9.42
N VAL A 77 4.40 12.67 9.00
CA VAL A 77 5.82 12.97 9.22
C VAL A 77 5.89 14.06 10.30
N ALA A 78 6.85 13.93 11.21
CA ALA A 78 7.16 14.91 12.25
C ALA A 78 8.67 15.02 12.45
N ALA A 79 9.14 16.05 13.14
CA ALA A 79 10.52 16.09 13.59
C ALA A 79 10.77 14.99 14.64
N ALA A 80 12.03 14.56 14.78
CA ALA A 80 12.45 13.66 15.85
C ALA A 80 12.02 14.23 17.23
N GLY A 81 11.56 13.36 18.13
CA GLY A 81 10.99 13.71 19.44
C GLY A 81 9.57 14.30 19.41
N GLU A 82 9.07 14.74 18.26
CA GLU A 82 7.74 15.37 18.19
C GLU A 82 6.62 14.37 17.89
N SER A 83 5.43 14.69 18.38
CA SER A 83 4.19 13.99 18.03
C SER A 83 3.09 15.02 17.79
N PRO A 84 2.54 15.11 16.57
CA PRO A 84 1.48 16.07 16.25
C PRO A 84 0.27 15.89 17.16
N ALA A 85 -0.24 16.99 17.72
CA ALA A 85 -1.44 16.96 18.56
C ALA A 85 -2.64 16.39 17.77
N THR A 86 -3.15 15.24 18.21
CA THR A 86 -4.28 14.58 17.55
C THR A 86 -5.04 13.69 18.53
N LYS A 87 -6.36 13.55 18.30
CA LYS A 87 -7.21 12.59 19.03
C LYS A 87 -7.06 11.15 18.53
N ARG A 88 -6.22 10.93 17.52
CA ARG A 88 -6.01 9.61 16.91
C ARG A 88 -5.02 8.81 17.73
N GLU A 89 -5.27 7.52 17.85
CA GLU A 89 -4.37 6.58 18.54
C GLU A 89 -3.13 6.29 17.69
N LEU A 90 -1.95 6.48 18.28
CA LEU A 90 -0.68 6.09 17.66
C LEU A 90 -0.58 4.56 17.60
N ARG A 91 -0.11 4.03 16.47
CA ARG A 91 0.02 2.58 16.22
C ARG A 91 1.44 2.16 15.91
N VAL A 92 2.17 2.99 15.17
CA VAL A 92 3.58 2.78 14.82
C VAL A 92 4.31 4.11 14.88
N ARG A 93 5.52 4.11 15.41
CA ARG A 93 6.52 5.18 15.28
C ARG A 93 7.82 4.57 14.80
N LEU A 94 8.36 5.09 13.70
CA LEU A 94 9.72 4.82 13.25
C LEU A 94 10.44 6.16 13.20
N GLU A 95 11.49 6.30 13.98
CA GLU A 95 12.18 7.56 14.19
C GLU A 95 13.66 7.45 13.86
N THR A 96 14.15 8.46 13.17
CA THR A 96 15.56 8.69 12.84
C THR A 96 16.06 9.87 13.68
N ALA A 97 17.33 10.23 13.54
CA ALA A 97 17.89 11.35 14.30
C ALA A 97 17.23 12.72 14.01
N GLN A 98 16.58 12.90 12.85
CA GLN A 98 15.99 14.19 12.46
C GLN A 98 14.47 14.15 12.24
N GLN A 99 13.94 12.99 11.83
CA GLN A 99 12.55 12.85 11.41
C GLN A 99 11.92 11.59 12.00
N ALA A 100 10.62 11.62 12.24
CA ALA A 100 9.82 10.47 12.62
C ALA A 100 8.63 10.31 11.68
N ILE A 101 8.31 9.06 11.34
CA ILE A 101 7.05 8.71 10.70
C ILE A 101 6.12 8.01 11.69
N LEU A 102 4.86 8.39 11.64
CA LEU A 102 3.86 8.05 12.64
C LEU A 102 2.61 7.51 11.94
N LEU A 103 2.24 6.26 12.26
CA LEU A 103 0.99 5.66 11.79
C LEU A 103 -0.06 5.76 12.89
N TYR A 104 -1.17 6.39 12.57
CA TYR A 104 -2.30 6.56 13.49
C TYR A 104 -3.52 5.76 13.03
N SER A 105 -4.29 5.23 13.98
CA SER A 105 -5.61 4.60 13.80
C SER A 105 -5.70 3.38 12.88
N ALA A 106 -4.60 2.93 12.28
CA ALA A 106 -4.58 1.68 11.52
C ALA A 106 -4.77 0.47 12.44
N SER A 107 -5.50 -0.53 11.97
CA SER A 107 -5.78 -1.76 12.71
C SER A 107 -5.06 -3.00 12.15
N ASP A 108 -4.67 -2.94 10.88
CA ASP A 108 -4.07 -4.06 10.16
C ASP A 108 -2.59 -3.77 9.89
N ILE A 109 -1.77 -4.23 10.83
CA ILE A 109 -0.31 -4.11 10.81
C ILE A 109 0.28 -5.47 11.16
N THR A 110 1.18 -5.94 10.30
CA THR A 110 1.93 -7.19 10.45
C THR A 110 3.39 -6.95 10.09
N LEU A 111 4.29 -7.66 10.75
CA LEU A 111 5.74 -7.54 10.54
C LEU A 111 6.35 -8.94 10.59
N GLY A 112 7.22 -9.23 9.64
CA GLY A 112 7.93 -10.50 9.55
C GLY A 112 8.88 -10.53 8.36
N PRO A 113 9.50 -11.69 8.08
CA PRO A 113 10.32 -11.88 6.89
C PRO A 113 9.55 -11.55 5.62
N ARG A 114 10.22 -10.96 4.64
CA ARG A 114 9.60 -10.55 3.36
C ARG A 114 8.75 -11.66 2.73
N GLY A 115 9.26 -12.89 2.69
CA GLY A 115 8.54 -14.03 2.09
C GLY A 115 7.22 -14.38 2.78
N GLU A 116 7.12 -14.18 4.10
CA GLU A 116 5.87 -14.39 4.85
C GLU A 116 4.88 -13.26 4.60
N ILE A 117 5.38 -12.02 4.55
CA ILE A 117 4.54 -10.86 4.25
C ILE A 117 3.95 -10.95 2.85
N GLU A 118 4.73 -11.41 1.85
CA GLU A 118 4.22 -11.59 0.49
C GLU A 118 3.07 -12.61 0.41
N GLN A 119 2.97 -13.55 1.35
CA GLN A 119 1.86 -14.51 1.44
C GLN A 119 0.59 -13.94 2.09
N HIS A 120 0.60 -12.67 2.53
CA HIS A 120 -0.55 -12.05 3.15
C HIS A 120 -1.80 -12.15 2.25
N PRO A 121 -2.98 -12.58 2.77
CA PRO A 121 -4.17 -12.82 1.95
C PRO A 121 -4.61 -11.62 1.11
N PHE A 122 -4.33 -10.40 1.56
CA PHE A 122 -4.57 -9.20 0.78
C PHE A 122 -3.63 -9.10 -0.44
N LEU A 123 -2.32 -9.31 -0.23
CA LEU A 123 -1.31 -9.20 -1.29
C LEU A 123 -1.47 -10.30 -2.35
N GLN A 124 -1.89 -11.50 -1.97
CA GLN A 124 -2.17 -12.60 -2.90
C GLN A 124 -3.41 -12.35 -3.78
N ARG A 125 -4.34 -11.51 -3.32
CA ARG A 125 -5.61 -11.23 -4.02
C ARG A 125 -5.55 -10.00 -4.91
N ILE A 126 -4.65 -9.07 -4.63
CA ILE A 126 -4.48 -7.90 -5.50
C ILE A 126 -3.85 -8.33 -6.82
N GLY A 127 -4.39 -7.82 -7.92
CA GLY A 127 -3.75 -7.93 -9.22
C GLY A 127 -2.48 -7.07 -9.30
N PRO A 128 -1.75 -7.15 -10.43
CA PRO A 128 -0.64 -6.23 -10.68
C PRO A 128 -1.13 -4.80 -10.45
N ASP A 129 -0.35 -4.05 -9.66
CA ASP A 129 -0.62 -2.63 -9.45
C ASP A 129 -0.34 -1.89 -10.74
N VAL A 130 -1.10 -0.85 -11.00
CA VAL A 130 -1.15 -0.17 -12.30
C VAL A 130 -0.48 1.16 -12.26
N LEU A 131 -0.26 1.63 -11.04
CA LEU A 131 0.73 2.63 -10.78
C LEU A 131 2.13 1.98 -10.70
N ASP A 132 2.26 0.66 -10.89
CA ASP A 132 3.56 0.02 -11.08
C ASP A 132 4.10 0.33 -12.48
N GLU A 133 5.24 1.02 -12.53
CA GLU A 133 5.94 1.36 -13.78
C GLU A 133 6.44 0.12 -14.53
N ARG A 134 6.53 -1.03 -13.86
CA ARG A 134 6.92 -2.32 -14.46
C ARG A 134 5.75 -3.02 -15.15
N LEU A 135 4.53 -2.51 -15.01
CA LEU A 135 3.35 -3.13 -15.62
C LEU A 135 3.35 -2.91 -17.13
N MET A 136 3.52 -4.01 -17.88
CA MET A 136 3.47 -3.97 -19.33
C MET A 136 2.02 -4.02 -19.84
N PRO A 137 1.65 -3.27 -20.90
CA PRO A 137 0.32 -3.34 -21.51
C PRO A 137 -0.13 -4.76 -21.89
N GLN A 138 0.83 -5.64 -22.21
CA GLN A 138 0.58 -7.04 -22.54
C GLN A 138 0.07 -7.85 -21.33
N GLN A 139 0.63 -7.62 -20.13
CA GLN A 139 0.18 -8.25 -18.89
C GLN A 139 -1.24 -7.82 -18.52
N VAL A 140 -1.61 -6.57 -18.87
CA VAL A 140 -2.97 -6.05 -18.72
C VAL A 140 -3.94 -6.77 -19.66
N ALA A 141 -3.56 -6.91 -20.94
CA ALA A 141 -4.38 -7.59 -21.94
C ALA A 141 -4.60 -9.07 -21.59
N GLU A 142 -3.56 -9.78 -21.16
CA GLU A 142 -3.64 -11.17 -20.70
C GLU A 142 -4.60 -11.32 -19.52
N ARG A 143 -4.54 -10.40 -18.55
CA ARG A 143 -5.45 -10.42 -17.39
C ARG A 143 -6.89 -10.13 -17.79
N LEU A 144 -7.13 -9.18 -18.70
CA LEU A 144 -8.45 -8.89 -19.26
C LEU A 144 -9.07 -10.09 -19.98
N LEU A 145 -8.24 -10.89 -20.66
CA LEU A 145 -8.67 -12.06 -21.42
C LEU A 145 -8.74 -13.34 -20.57
N SER A 146 -8.27 -13.30 -19.32
CA SER A 146 -8.29 -14.46 -18.43
C SER A 146 -9.73 -14.86 -18.04
N PRO A 147 -9.99 -16.15 -17.75
CA PRO A 147 -11.32 -16.67 -17.39
C PRO A 147 -12.11 -15.85 -16.34
N PRO A 148 -11.52 -15.33 -15.25
CA PRO A 148 -12.25 -14.55 -14.25
C PRO A 148 -12.75 -13.18 -14.74
N PHE A 149 -12.12 -12.61 -15.78
CA PHE A 149 -12.41 -11.23 -16.25
C PHE A 149 -13.01 -11.16 -17.66
N ARG A 150 -12.74 -12.14 -18.53
CA ARG A 150 -13.10 -12.11 -19.97
C ARG A 150 -14.59 -11.96 -20.30
N ARG A 151 -15.49 -12.22 -19.33
CA ARG A 151 -16.95 -12.11 -19.49
C ARG A 151 -17.59 -10.98 -18.69
N ARG A 152 -16.79 -10.19 -17.97
CA ARG A 152 -17.30 -9.07 -17.15
C ARG A 152 -17.37 -7.79 -17.99
N GLN A 153 -18.36 -6.95 -17.71
CA GLN A 153 -18.41 -5.60 -18.30
C GLN A 153 -17.23 -4.78 -17.77
N LEU A 154 -16.54 -4.01 -18.61
CA LEU A 154 -15.37 -3.22 -18.22
C LEU A 154 -15.65 -2.30 -17.02
N GLY A 155 -16.83 -1.69 -16.96
CA GLY A 155 -17.26 -0.91 -15.80
C GLY A 155 -17.26 -1.73 -14.50
N ALA A 156 -17.80 -2.95 -14.52
CA ALA A 156 -17.80 -3.86 -13.36
C ALA A 156 -16.39 -4.39 -13.03
N CYS A 157 -15.50 -4.53 -14.03
CA CYS A 157 -14.08 -4.83 -13.79
C CYS A 157 -13.41 -3.71 -12.99
N CYS A 158 -13.65 -2.44 -13.33
CA CYS A 158 -13.05 -1.30 -12.64
C CYS A 158 -13.44 -1.19 -11.15
N TRP A 159 -14.62 -1.70 -10.77
CA TRP A 159 -15.05 -1.78 -9.36
C TRP A 159 -14.56 -3.04 -8.65
N THR A 160 -14.11 -4.05 -9.40
CA THR A 160 -13.67 -5.30 -8.80
C THR A 160 -12.27 -5.10 -8.23
N ARG A 161 -12.15 -5.22 -6.90
CA ARG A 161 -10.86 -5.13 -6.16
C ARG A 161 -9.77 -6.09 -6.68
N LEU A 162 -10.17 -7.17 -7.35
CA LEU A 162 -9.31 -8.17 -8.01
C LEU A 162 -8.74 -7.72 -9.37
N PHE A 163 -9.41 -6.77 -10.02
CA PHE A 163 -8.96 -6.25 -11.30
C PHE A 163 -7.89 -5.18 -11.03
N TRP A 164 -8.20 -4.21 -10.17
CA TRP A 164 -7.40 -2.99 -10.07
C TRP A 164 -7.54 -2.29 -8.70
N PRO A 165 -6.54 -2.40 -7.81
CA PRO A 165 -6.52 -1.61 -6.59
C PRO A 165 -6.36 -0.11 -6.92
N GLY A 166 -7.28 0.76 -6.45
CA GLY A 166 -7.13 2.22 -6.54
C GLY A 166 -7.78 2.94 -7.72
N TRP A 167 -8.55 2.25 -8.57
CA TRP A 167 -9.16 2.82 -9.79
C TRP A 167 -10.62 3.33 -9.67
N ALA A 168 -11.28 3.15 -8.52
CA ALA A 168 -12.71 3.40 -8.37
C ALA A 168 -13.15 4.82 -8.79
N THR A 169 -12.28 5.82 -8.68
CA THR A 169 -12.63 7.23 -8.98
C THR A 169 -12.32 7.66 -10.41
N ILE A 170 -11.35 7.05 -11.11
CA ILE A 170 -10.98 7.46 -12.49
C ILE A 170 -12.12 7.19 -13.47
N CYS A 171 -12.82 6.07 -13.30
CA CYS A 171 -13.98 5.74 -14.14
C CYS A 171 -15.22 6.58 -13.78
N GLY A 172 -15.39 6.97 -12.51
CA GLY A 172 -16.56 7.73 -12.06
C GLY A 172 -16.67 9.13 -12.67
N ARG A 173 -15.55 9.81 -12.94
CA ARG A 173 -15.55 11.18 -13.50
C ARG A 173 -15.40 11.28 -15.02
N LYS A 174 -14.83 10.28 -15.70
CA LYS A 174 -14.67 10.30 -17.18
C LYS A 174 -15.77 9.56 -17.96
N PHE A 175 -16.60 8.75 -17.31
CA PHE A 175 -17.53 7.84 -18.00
C PHE A 175 -19.02 8.05 -17.67
N SER A 176 -19.43 9.24 -17.20
CA SER A 176 -20.85 9.58 -17.01
C SER A 176 -21.63 9.84 -18.31
N GLY A 177 -20.99 9.73 -19.50
CA GLY A 177 -21.57 10.21 -20.76
C GLY A 177 -21.83 9.21 -21.89
N ARG A 178 -21.47 7.92 -21.81
CA ARG A 178 -21.65 6.98 -22.95
C ARG A 178 -22.27 5.65 -22.55
N ARG A 179 -23.59 5.55 -22.72
CA ARG A 179 -24.38 4.31 -22.68
C ARG A 179 -24.10 3.47 -23.93
N SER A 180 -22.97 2.77 -23.96
CA SER A 180 -22.82 1.44 -24.59
C SER A 180 -21.35 1.06 -24.63
N TRP A 181 -20.98 0.05 -23.86
CA TRP A 181 -19.70 -0.64 -24.05
C TRP A 181 -19.98 -2.13 -24.21
N ARG A 182 -19.67 -2.62 -25.41
CA ARG A 182 -19.84 -4.02 -25.82
C ARG A 182 -18.99 -4.94 -24.95
N ARG A 183 -19.47 -6.18 -24.82
CA ARG A 183 -18.74 -7.30 -24.21
C ARG A 183 -17.35 -7.43 -24.85
N SER A 184 -16.32 -7.76 -24.07
CA SER A 184 -15.02 -8.23 -24.58
C SER A 184 -15.20 -9.62 -25.20
N THR A 185 -15.90 -9.70 -26.33
CA THR A 185 -15.92 -10.91 -27.14
C THR A 185 -14.63 -10.95 -27.91
N GLY A 186 -13.70 -11.78 -27.46
CA GLY A 186 -12.62 -12.25 -28.31
C GLY A 186 -13.23 -12.94 -29.53
N ARG A 187 -13.14 -12.29 -30.69
CA ARG A 187 -13.24 -12.97 -31.97
C ARG A 187 -11.90 -12.77 -32.66
N ARG A 188 -11.20 -13.90 -32.81
CA ARG A 188 -10.19 -14.09 -33.86
C ARG A 188 -10.92 -14.08 -35.20
N SER A 189 -10.43 -13.26 -36.12
CA SER A 189 -10.41 -13.46 -37.57
C SER A 189 -9.63 -12.29 -38.14
#